data_AF-A0A7R7AFK9-F1
#
_entry.id   AF-A0A7R7AFK9-F1
#
_cell.length_a   1.000
_cell.length_b   1.000
_cell.length_c   1.000
_cell.angle_alpha   90.00
_cell.angle_beta   90.00
_cell.angle_gamma   90.00
#
_symmetry.space_group_name_H-M   'P 1'
#
loop_
_entity.id
_entity.type
_entity.pdbx_description
1 polymer ?
#
loop_
_entity_poly.entity_id
_entity_poly.type
_entity_poly.pdbx_seq_one_letter_code
_entity_poly.pdbx_strand_id
1 'polypeptide(L)'
;MTVSPRPQEELSTEAKPYEKCHESDGEMLVRISKKFAVLITVILLFDTIIDIIGTIVDFAIGIFHICIEFIEYSLEMLIEHVLHANHHQSETMIVNVALLIALYLFYKFAFVAYKAAIRQKRRYQAEWIKRKRRETATWKVLTLVRKVEVVLTYLVGISLILFLITL
;
A
#
# COMPACT_ATOMS: atom_id res chain seq x y z
N MET A 1 42.83 -7.69 -19.31
CA MET A 1 42.48 -8.15 -17.95
C MET A 1 41.73 -7.03 -17.25
N THR A 2 40.40 -7.03 -17.35
CA THR A 2 39.53 -6.01 -16.74
C THR A 2 38.89 -6.62 -15.50
N VAL A 3 39.40 -6.24 -14.33
CA VAL A 3 38.91 -6.68 -13.02
C VAL A 3 37.58 -5.97 -12.77
N SER A 4 36.49 -6.73 -12.85
CA SER A 4 35.14 -6.25 -12.51
C SER A 4 35.03 -6.03 -11.00
N PRO A 5 34.61 -4.84 -10.52
CA PRO A 5 34.47 -4.59 -9.08
C PRO A 5 33.28 -5.38 -8.53
N ARG A 6 33.52 -6.14 -7.46
CA ARG A 6 32.47 -6.84 -6.71
C ARG A 6 31.47 -5.80 -6.14
N PRO A 7 30.15 -6.09 -6.18
CA PRO A 7 29.17 -5.28 -5.48
C PRO A 7 29.49 -5.32 -3.98
N GLN A 8 29.63 -4.13 -3.38
CA GLN A 8 29.75 -3.99 -1.93
C GLN A 8 28.50 -4.60 -1.29
N GLU A 9 28.74 -5.51 -0.34
CA GLU A 9 27.74 -6.00 0.59
C GLU A 9 27.07 -4.78 1.24
N GLU A 10 25.82 -4.52 0.86
CA GLU A 10 24.91 -3.77 1.72
C GLU A 10 24.88 -4.50 3.05
N LEU A 11 25.52 -3.90 4.05
CA LEU A 11 25.48 -4.25 5.45
C LEU A 11 24.04 -4.04 5.94
N SER A 12 23.15 -4.91 5.47
CA SER A 12 21.81 -5.04 6.01
C SER A 12 21.99 -5.36 7.49
N THR A 13 21.36 -4.53 8.32
CA THR A 13 21.29 -4.64 9.77
C THR A 13 20.53 -5.94 10.11
N GLU A 14 21.17 -7.09 9.88
CA GLU A 14 20.70 -8.38 10.35
C GLU A 14 20.80 -8.33 11.87
N ALA A 15 19.69 -7.96 12.51
CA ALA A 15 19.51 -8.11 13.94
C ALA A 15 19.92 -9.53 14.33
N LYS A 16 21.07 -9.67 15.01
CA LYS A 16 21.68 -10.95 15.33
C LYS A 16 20.68 -11.78 16.16
N PRO A 17 20.26 -12.96 15.70
CA PRO A 17 19.24 -13.77 16.38
C PRO A 17 19.66 -14.25 17.77
N TYR A 18 20.95 -14.19 18.10
CA TYR A 18 21.50 -14.60 19.40
C TYR A 18 21.23 -13.63 20.55
N GLU A 19 20.85 -12.37 20.28
CA GLU A 19 20.72 -11.34 21.31
C GLU A 19 19.40 -11.44 22.11
N LYS A 20 18.37 -12.11 21.55
CA LYS A 20 17.07 -12.28 22.22
C LYS A 20 17.07 -13.22 23.42
N CYS A 21 18.10 -14.04 23.59
CA CYS A 21 18.14 -15.01 24.70
C CYS A 21 18.44 -14.32 26.05
N HIS A 22 19.09 -13.16 26.02
CA HIS A 22 19.44 -12.35 27.19
C HIS A 22 18.59 -11.07 27.33
N GLU A 23 17.53 -10.94 26.53
CA GLU A 23 16.64 -9.78 26.57
C GLU A 23 15.90 -9.72 27.92
N SER A 24 15.91 -8.56 28.59
CA SER A 24 15.24 -8.33 29.87
C SER A 24 13.72 -8.27 29.71
N ASP A 25 12.96 -8.56 30.75
CA ASP A 25 11.48 -8.54 30.72
C ASP A 25 10.93 -7.16 30.34
N GLY A 26 11.62 -6.09 30.76
CA GLY A 26 11.28 -4.72 30.40
C GLY A 26 11.39 -4.46 28.90
N GLU A 27 12.44 -4.98 28.24
CA GLU A 27 12.65 -4.82 26.79
C GLU A 27 11.58 -5.57 25.99
N MET A 28 11.21 -6.77 26.46
CA MET A 28 10.12 -7.55 25.90
C MET A 28 8.79 -6.79 25.98
N LEU A 29 8.51 -6.19 27.15
CA LEU A 29 7.28 -5.43 27.39
C LEU A 29 7.21 -4.16 26.53
N VAL A 30 8.31 -3.40 26.41
CA VAL A 30 8.40 -2.22 25.53
C VAL A 30 8.16 -2.62 24.08
N ARG A 31 8.73 -3.73 23.61
CA ARG A 31 8.53 -4.22 22.25
C ARG A 31 7.07 -4.58 21.97
N ILE A 32 6.41 -5.25 22.91
CA ILE A 32 5.00 -5.63 22.79
C ILE A 32 4.12 -4.38 22.85
N SER A 33 4.34 -3.51 23.84
CA SER A 33 3.63 -2.24 24.00
C SER A 33 3.72 -1.37 22.74
N LYS A 34 4.89 -1.24 22.12
CA LYS A 34 5.05 -0.53 20.85
C LYS A 34 4.18 -1.11 19.73
N LYS A 35 4.06 -2.43 19.62
CA LYS A 35 3.17 -3.07 18.62
C LYS A 35 1.70 -2.76 18.90
N PHE A 36 1.29 -2.82 20.16
CA PHE A 36 -0.07 -2.49 20.57
C PHE A 36 -0.39 -1.01 20.37
N ALA A 37 0.54 -0.10 20.70
CA ALA A 37 0.39 1.32 20.45
C ALA A 37 0.19 1.61 18.95
N VAL A 38 1.04 1.04 18.09
CA VAL A 38 0.86 1.17 16.62
C VAL A 38 -0.48 0.61 16.18
N LEU A 39 -0.90 -0.56 16.69
CA LEU A 39 -2.18 -1.15 16.34
C LEU A 39 -3.36 -0.26 16.75
N ILE A 40 -3.35 0.28 17.97
CA ILE A 40 -4.37 1.21 18.46
C ILE A 40 -4.39 2.48 17.61
N THR A 41 -3.23 3.07 17.32
CA THR A 41 -3.13 4.24 16.42
C THR A 41 -3.74 3.95 15.05
N VAL A 42 -3.45 2.78 14.46
CA VAL A 42 -4.03 2.39 13.17
C VAL A 42 -5.54 2.21 13.25
N ILE A 43 -6.06 1.62 14.33
CA ILE A 43 -7.51 1.44 14.54
C ILE A 43 -8.20 2.80 14.68
N LEU A 44 -7.66 3.70 15.52
CA LEU A 44 -8.23 5.02 15.75
C LEU A 44 -8.16 5.91 14.50
N LEU A 45 -7.09 5.80 13.71
CA LEU A 45 -6.93 6.55 12.47
C LEU A 45 -7.55 5.85 11.25
N PHE A 46 -8.19 4.70 11.42
CA PHE A 46 -8.70 3.91 10.30
C PHE A 46 -9.70 4.72 9.46
N ASP A 47 -10.61 5.41 10.13
CA ASP A 47 -11.61 6.27 9.49
C ASP A 47 -10.94 7.41 8.70
N THR A 48 -9.98 8.10 9.32
CA THR A 48 -9.18 9.16 8.66
C THR A 48 -8.40 8.62 7.45
N ILE A 49 -7.85 7.40 7.53
CA ILE A 49 -7.14 6.78 6.41
C ILE A 49 -8.11 6.51 5.26
N ILE A 50 -9.31 6.00 5.54
CA ILE A 50 -10.35 5.79 4.53
C ILE A 50 -10.74 7.13 3.90
N ASP A 51 -10.96 8.17 4.70
CA ASP A 51 -11.35 9.50 4.24
C ASP A 51 -10.28 10.13 3.33
N ILE A 52 -9.00 10.01 3.71
CA ILE A 52 -7.87 10.45 2.88
C ILE A 52 -7.84 9.68 1.55
N ILE A 53 -8.05 8.35 1.58
CA ILE A 53 -8.09 7.54 0.36
C ILE A 53 -9.27 7.97 -0.53
N GLY A 54 -10.45 8.21 0.05
CA GLY A 54 -11.62 8.74 -0.66
C GLY A 54 -11.32 10.07 -1.33
N THR A 55 -10.75 11.02 -0.58
CA THR A 55 -10.35 12.34 -1.09
C THR A 55 -9.35 12.22 -2.26
N ILE A 56 -8.38 11.30 -2.19
CA ILE A 56 -7.43 11.06 -3.28
C ILE A 56 -8.14 10.51 -4.52
N VAL A 57 -9.07 9.58 -4.34
CA VAL A 57 -9.85 9.00 -5.44
C VAL A 57 -10.72 10.08 -6.09
N ASP A 58 -11.43 10.88 -5.31
CA ASP A 58 -12.26 11.97 -5.81
C ASP A 58 -11.43 13.01 -6.56
N PHE A 59 -10.26 13.39 -6.03
CA PHE A 59 -9.34 14.28 -6.72
C PHE A 59 -8.84 13.69 -8.05
N ALA A 60 -8.53 12.40 -8.09
CA ALA A 60 -8.11 11.72 -9.31
C ALA A 60 -9.23 11.68 -10.35
N ILE A 61 -10.48 11.45 -9.93
CA ILE A 61 -11.66 11.52 -10.81
C ILE A 61 -11.85 12.94 -11.34
N GLY A 62 -11.71 13.95 -10.50
CA GLY A 62 -11.78 15.36 -10.90
C GLY A 62 -10.73 15.73 -11.96
N ILE A 63 -9.47 15.32 -11.77
CA ILE A 63 -8.42 15.50 -12.79
C ILE A 63 -8.79 14.80 -14.09
N PHE A 64 -9.27 13.56 -14.01
CA PHE A 64 -9.66 12.80 -15.19
C PHE A 64 -10.80 13.48 -15.96
N HIS A 65 -11.78 14.03 -15.24
CA HIS A 65 -12.90 14.78 -15.83
C HIS A 65 -12.40 16.03 -16.58
N ILE A 66 -11.54 16.85 -15.95
CA ILE A 66 -10.94 18.03 -16.59
C ILE A 66 -10.12 17.64 -17.82
N CYS A 67 -9.38 16.52 -17.76
CA CYS A 67 -8.64 16.02 -18.92
C CYS A 67 -9.56 15.64 -20.09
N ILE A 68 -10.72 15.04 -19.82
CA ILE A 68 -11.71 14.73 -20.86
C ILE A 68 -12.28 16.01 -21.45
N GLU A 69 -12.71 16.96 -20.62
CA GLU A 69 -13.25 18.25 -21.06
C GLU A 69 -12.24 19.03 -21.92
N PHE A 70 -10.97 19.02 -21.53
CA PHE A 70 -9.90 19.64 -22.32
C PHE A 70 -9.72 18.98 -23.70
N ILE A 71 -9.82 17.65 -23.78
CA ILE A 71 -9.74 16.90 -25.05
C ILE A 71 -10.95 17.23 -25.93
N GLU A 72 -12.15 17.25 -25.35
CA GLU A 72 -13.39 17.58 -26.04
C GLU A 72 -13.32 18.98 -26.67
N TYR A 73 -12.95 19.99 -25.86
CA TYR A 73 -12.76 21.36 -26.33
C TYR A 73 -11.69 21.47 -27.43
N SER A 74 -10.57 20.77 -27.26
CA SER A 74 -9.49 20.77 -28.27
C SER A 74 -9.95 20.16 -29.59
N LEU A 75 -10.77 19.11 -29.55
CA LEU A 75 -11.32 18.47 -30.74
C LEU A 75 -12.37 19.33 -31.44
N GLU A 76 -13.24 20.01 -30.67
CA GLU A 76 -14.22 20.97 -31.21
C GLU A 76 -13.52 22.08 -32.00
N MET A 77 -12.52 22.73 -31.41
CA MET A 77 -11.74 23.79 -32.06
C MET A 77 -11.02 23.30 -33.32
N LEU A 78 -10.44 22.09 -33.27
CA LEU A 78 -9.74 21.49 -34.40
C LEU A 78 -10.69 21.20 -35.57
N ILE A 79 -11.89 20.70 -35.28
CA ILE A 79 -12.87 20.36 -36.31
C ILE A 79 -13.54 21.59 -36.91
N GLU A 80 -13.84 22.60 -36.10
CA GLU A 80 -14.32 23.89 -36.58
C GLU A 80 -13.34 24.49 -37.60
N HIS A 81 -12.04 24.47 -37.29
CA HIS A 81 -11.01 25.03 -38.16
C HIS A 81 -10.70 24.19 -39.41
N VAL A 82 -10.75 22.86 -39.31
CA VAL A 82 -10.32 21.97 -40.39
C VAL A 82 -11.46 21.61 -41.34
N LEU A 83 -12.70 21.46 -40.86
CA LEU A 83 -13.76 20.81 -41.65
C LEU A 83 -14.87 21.73 -42.19
N HIS A 84 -15.11 22.93 -41.63
CA HIS A 84 -16.29 23.78 -41.98
C HIS A 84 -17.61 22.96 -42.12
N ALA A 85 -17.74 21.86 -41.38
CA ALA A 85 -18.77 20.86 -41.62
C ALA A 85 -20.02 21.13 -40.77
N ASN A 86 -21.18 20.62 -41.23
CA ASN A 86 -22.46 20.70 -40.52
C ASN A 86 -22.32 20.29 -39.04
N HIS A 87 -22.58 21.26 -38.17
CA HIS A 87 -22.32 21.25 -36.73
C HIS A 87 -22.72 19.94 -36.03
N HIS A 88 -23.90 19.39 -36.36
CA HIS A 88 -24.49 18.27 -35.64
C HIS A 88 -23.83 16.89 -35.88
N GLN A 89 -23.34 16.61 -37.09
CA GLN A 89 -22.63 15.34 -37.35
C GLN A 89 -21.21 15.36 -36.78
N SER A 90 -20.61 16.55 -36.68
CA SER A 90 -19.25 16.72 -36.19
C SER A 90 -19.15 16.51 -34.67
N GLU A 91 -20.14 17.00 -33.92
CA GLU A 91 -20.25 16.85 -32.47
C GLU A 91 -20.31 15.37 -32.04
N THR A 92 -21.13 14.57 -32.72
CA THR A 92 -21.28 13.13 -32.41
C THR A 92 -19.99 12.35 -32.71
N MET A 93 -19.24 12.75 -33.75
CA MET A 93 -17.95 12.11 -34.07
C MET A 93 -16.88 12.43 -33.03
N ILE A 94 -16.83 13.66 -32.52
CA ILE A 94 -15.90 14.12 -31.49
C ILE A 94 -16.08 13.33 -30.20
N VAL A 95 -17.31 13.28 -29.70
CA VAL A 95 -17.63 12.59 -28.44
C VAL A 95 -17.25 11.12 -28.52
N ASN A 96 -17.52 10.46 -29.66
CA ASN A 96 -17.15 9.05 -29.86
C ASN A 96 -15.63 8.83 -29.88
N VAL A 97 -14.86 9.71 -30.52
CA VAL A 97 -13.38 9.62 -30.54
C VAL A 97 -12.80 9.88 -29.15
N ALA A 98 -13.28 10.91 -28.45
CA ALA A 98 -12.88 11.22 -27.09
C ALA A 98 -13.18 10.06 -26.13
N LEU A 99 -14.37 9.46 -26.25
CA LEU A 99 -14.78 8.28 -25.46
C LEU A 99 -13.84 7.09 -25.72
N LEU A 100 -13.50 6.81 -26.98
CA LEU A 100 -12.57 5.72 -27.33
C LEU A 100 -11.17 5.96 -26.75
N ILE A 101 -10.66 7.19 -26.80
CA ILE A 101 -9.36 7.55 -26.19
C ILE A 101 -9.43 7.38 -24.67
N ALA A 102 -10.48 7.89 -24.02
CA ALA A 102 -10.68 7.75 -22.57
C ALA A 102 -10.74 6.28 -22.15
N LEU A 103 -11.51 5.44 -22.85
CA LEU A 103 -11.58 4.00 -22.63
C LEU A 103 -10.22 3.31 -22.80
N TYR A 104 -9.45 3.69 -23.82
CA TYR A 104 -8.12 3.13 -24.05
C TYR A 104 -7.13 3.50 -22.92
N LEU A 105 -7.11 4.76 -22.50
CA LEU A 105 -6.27 5.22 -21.40
C LEU A 105 -6.66 4.56 -20.08
N PHE A 106 -7.96 4.46 -19.80
CA PHE A 106 -8.47 3.76 -18.62
C PHE A 106 -8.05 2.29 -18.60
N TYR A 107 -8.18 1.59 -19.73
CA TYR A 107 -7.72 0.20 -19.86
C TYR A 107 -6.22 0.04 -19.59
N LYS A 108 -5.38 0.92 -20.16
CA LYS A 108 -3.93 0.96 -19.91
C LYS A 108 -3.61 1.19 -18.43
N PHE A 109 -4.28 2.17 -17.82
CA PHE A 109 -4.09 2.50 -16.41
C PHE A 109 -4.46 1.32 -15.51
N ALA A 110 -5.64 0.71 -15.72
CA ALA A 110 -6.10 -0.45 -14.98
C ALA A 110 -5.11 -1.62 -15.09
N PHE A 111 -4.56 -1.86 -16.28
CA PHE A 111 -3.58 -2.93 -16.49
C PHE A 111 -2.24 -2.68 -15.77
N VAL A 112 -1.76 -1.42 -15.76
CA VAL A 112 -0.54 -1.03 -15.02
C VAL A 112 -0.78 -1.16 -13.52
N ALA A 113 -1.92 -0.68 -13.02
CA ALA A 113 -2.32 -0.79 -11.62
C ALA A 113 -2.40 -2.27 -11.19
N TYR A 114 -3.02 -3.13 -12.00
CA TYR A 114 -3.09 -4.57 -11.75
C TYR A 114 -1.70 -5.22 -11.67
N LYS A 115 -0.80 -4.91 -12.61
CA LYS A 115 0.58 -5.42 -12.57
C LYS A 115 1.35 -4.92 -11.35
N ALA A 116 1.19 -3.66 -10.99
CA ALA A 116 1.79 -3.08 -9.79
C ALA A 116 1.28 -3.79 -8.53
N ALA A 117 -0.02 -4.02 -8.43
CA ALA A 117 -0.65 -4.74 -7.31
C ALA A 117 -0.11 -6.17 -7.16
N ILE A 118 0.04 -6.92 -8.27
CA ILE A 118 0.65 -8.27 -8.23
C ILE A 118 2.10 -8.20 -7.73
N ARG A 119 2.90 -7.25 -8.24
CA ARG A 119 4.31 -7.10 -7.82
C ARG A 119 4.40 -6.80 -6.32
N GLN A 120 3.56 -5.89 -5.84
CA GLN A 120 3.49 -5.56 -4.41
C GLN A 120 3.09 -6.78 -3.58
N LYS A 121 2.03 -7.50 -3.98
CA LYS A 121 1.60 -8.73 -3.30
C LYS A 121 2.73 -9.75 -3.19
N ARG A 122 3.50 -9.96 -4.26
CA ARG A 122 4.64 -10.89 -4.25
C ARG A 122 5.75 -10.43 -3.28
N ARG A 123 6.06 -9.13 -3.24
CA ARG A 123 7.04 -8.57 -2.29
C ARG A 123 6.58 -8.77 -0.85
N TYR A 124 5.33 -8.42 -0.55
CA TYR A 124 4.75 -8.63 0.77
C TYR A 124 4.77 -10.11 1.17
N GLN A 125 4.40 -11.02 0.26
CA GLN A 125 4.44 -12.46 0.53
C GLN A 125 5.86 -12.97 0.80
N ALA A 126 6.85 -12.53 0.03
CA ALA A 126 8.25 -12.93 0.24
C ALA A 126 8.77 -12.48 1.61
N GLU A 127 8.53 -11.21 1.97
CA GLU A 127 8.93 -10.67 3.26
C GLU A 127 8.15 -11.30 4.42
N TRP A 128 6.86 -11.58 4.23
CA TRP A 128 6.05 -12.31 5.19
C TRP A 128 6.59 -13.72 5.47
N ILE A 129 6.94 -14.48 4.44
CA ILE A 129 7.51 -15.84 4.60
C ILE A 129 8.84 -15.78 5.34
N LYS A 130 9.73 -14.83 4.98
CA LYS A 130 11.01 -14.63 5.69
C LYS A 130 10.77 -14.33 7.17
N ARG A 131 9.85 -13.42 7.46
CA ARG A 131 9.49 -13.04 8.84
C ARG A 131 8.94 -14.23 9.63
N LYS A 132 8.01 -14.98 9.06
CA LYS A 132 7.43 -16.19 9.68
C LYS A 132 8.51 -17.22 10.02
N ARG A 133 9.48 -17.44 9.12
CA ARG A 133 10.61 -18.35 9.39
C ARG A 133 11.47 -17.87 10.56
N ARG A 134 11.81 -16.57 10.61
CA ARG A 134 12.59 -15.97 11.72
C ARG A 134 11.85 -16.09 13.06
N GLU A 135 10.54 -15.81 13.06
CA GLU A 135 9.72 -15.91 14.27
C GLU A 135 9.59 -17.36 14.76
N THR A 136 9.35 -18.33 13.88
CA THR A 136 9.30 -19.75 14.26
C THR A 136 10.63 -20.26 14.81
N ALA A 137 11.75 -19.86 14.20
CA ALA A 137 13.08 -20.21 14.71
C ALA A 137 13.32 -19.63 16.11
N THR A 138 12.94 -18.36 16.32
CA THR A 138 13.02 -17.69 17.62
C THR A 138 12.15 -18.38 18.67
N TRP A 139 10.92 -18.76 18.31
CA TRP A 139 9.96 -19.39 19.24
C TRP A 139 10.40 -20.76 19.74
N LYS A 140 11.11 -21.53 18.89
CA LYS A 140 11.64 -22.83 19.27
C LYS A 140 12.74 -22.76 20.34
N VAL A 141 13.51 -21.67 20.36
CA VAL A 141 14.62 -21.47 21.30
C VAL A 141 14.15 -20.92 22.66
N LEU A 142 12.94 -20.37 22.73
CA LEU A 142 12.42 -19.70 23.92
C LEU A 142 11.97 -20.69 25.01
N THR A 143 12.33 -20.41 26.27
CA THR A 143 11.90 -21.17 27.47
C THR A 143 10.39 -21.11 27.69
N LEU A 144 9.80 -22.15 28.30
CA LEU A 144 8.35 -22.23 28.57
C LEU A 144 7.82 -21.07 29.42
N VAL A 145 8.54 -20.67 30.47
CA VAL A 145 8.14 -19.56 31.37
C VAL A 145 7.89 -18.29 30.57
N ARG A 146 8.87 -17.90 29.75
CA ARG A 146 8.78 -16.72 28.89
C ARG A 146 7.67 -16.79 27.84
N LYS A 147 7.29 -17.99 27.39
CA LYS A 147 6.12 -18.17 26.50
C LYS A 147 4.82 -17.81 27.21
N VAL A 148 4.68 -18.20 28.48
CA VAL A 148 3.49 -17.88 29.29
C VAL A 148 3.36 -16.37 29.51
N GLU A 149 4.45 -15.69 29.85
CA GLU A 149 4.46 -14.22 30.04
C GLU A 149 4.08 -13.46 28.77
N VAL A 150 4.60 -13.89 27.62
CA VAL A 150 4.22 -13.31 26.32
C VAL A 150 2.73 -13.50 26.08
N VAL A 151 2.20 -14.71 26.29
CA VAL A 151 0.76 -15.00 26.10
C VAL A 151 -0.11 -14.14 27.02
N LEU A 152 0.24 -14.03 28.30
CA LEU A 152 -0.46 -13.18 29.26
C LEU A 152 -0.46 -11.70 28.83
N THR A 153 0.69 -11.19 28.38
CA THR A 153 0.82 -9.82 27.89
C THR A 153 -0.08 -9.56 26.67
N TYR A 154 -0.14 -10.51 25.73
CA TYR A 154 -1.04 -10.40 24.58
C TYR A 154 -2.52 -10.49 24.98
N LEU A 155 -2.88 -11.37 25.92
CA LEU A 155 -4.26 -11.46 26.41
C LEU A 155 -4.72 -10.15 27.04
N VAL A 156 -3.92 -9.57 27.93
CA VAL A 156 -4.22 -8.28 28.55
C VAL A 156 -4.33 -7.18 27.50
N GLY A 157 -3.39 -7.11 26.55
CA GLY A 157 -3.42 -6.12 25.48
C GLY A 157 -4.63 -6.25 24.56
N ILE A 158 -5.04 -7.48 24.22
CA ILE A 158 -6.24 -7.73 23.40
C ILE A 158 -7.50 -7.35 24.19
N SER A 159 -7.61 -7.73 25.47
CA SER A 159 -8.72 -7.33 26.33
C SER A 159 -8.85 -5.81 26.42
N LEU A 160 -7.74 -5.08 26.51
CA LEU A 160 -7.72 -3.62 26.52
C LEU A 160 -8.22 -3.03 25.19
N ILE A 161 -7.76 -3.57 24.05
CA ILE A 161 -8.23 -3.14 22.72
C ILE A 161 -9.73 -3.41 22.57
N LEU A 162 -10.20 -4.60 22.92
CA LEU A 162 -11.61 -4.95 22.82
C LEU A 162 -12.47 -4.06 23.69
N PHE A 163 -12.02 -3.76 24.91
CA PHE A 163 -12.67 -2.80 25.79
C PHE A 163 -12.74 -1.41 25.14
N LEU A 164 -11.64 -0.92 24.58
CA LEU A 164 -11.57 0.39 23.93
C LEU A 164 -12.43 0.50 22.66
N ILE A 165 -12.63 -0.60 21.93
CA ILE A 165 -13.50 -0.62 20.75
C ILE A 165 -14.99 -0.73 21.14
N THR A 166 -15.28 -1.37 22.27
CA THR A 166 -16.65 -1.63 22.71
C THR A 166 -17.24 -0.46 23.51
N LEU A 167 -16.40 0.30 24.21
CA LEU A 167 -16.77 1.48 24.99
C LEU A 167 -17.00 2.70 24.07
#